data_AF-A0A8X6WJ10-F1
#
_entry.id   AF-A0A8X6WJ10-F1
#
_cell.length_a   1.000
_cell.length_b   1.000
_cell.length_c   1.000
_cell.angle_alpha   90.00
_cell.angle_beta   90.00
_cell.angle_gamma   90.00
#
_symmetry.space_group_name_H-M   'P 1'
#
loop_
_entity.id
_entity.type
_entity.pdbx_description
1 polymer ?
#
loop_
_entity_poly.entity_id
_entity_poly.type
_entity_poly.pdbx_seq_one_letter_code
_entity_poly.pdbx_strand_id
1 'polypeptide(L)'
;MAYDAEDCEFQILNDGKIVISVQEESDLAENETDEDEDNINNVSSKDPSNADTFSALETVVEWYEQQSECCPTQLLLLKRIIDHAAKKRRCTMVQGKISDCFP
;
A
#
# COMPACT_ATOMS: atom_id res chain seq x y z
N MET A 1 12.97 -37.08 7.86
CA MET A 1 12.39 -35.89 7.20
C MET A 1 11.39 -35.33 8.19
N ALA A 2 11.81 -34.41 9.07
CA ALA A 2 11.75 -32.94 8.88
C ALA A 2 10.32 -32.56 8.45
N TYR A 3 9.56 -31.80 9.25
CA TYR A 3 9.85 -30.43 9.67
C TYR A 3 9.55 -30.18 11.15
N ASP A 4 10.55 -29.63 11.84
CA ASP A 4 10.41 -28.89 13.08
C ASP A 4 9.76 -27.55 12.71
N ALA A 5 8.49 -27.38 13.05
CA ALA A 5 7.85 -26.08 12.95
C ALA A 5 8.42 -25.29 14.12
N GLU A 6 9.42 -24.45 13.82
CA GLU A 6 9.96 -23.42 14.71
C GLU A 6 8.81 -22.84 15.53
N ASP A 7 8.73 -23.31 16.77
CA ASP A 7 7.82 -22.84 17.80
C ASP A 7 8.30 -21.42 18.09
N CYS A 8 7.71 -20.44 17.40
CA CYS A 8 7.82 -19.04 17.82
C CYS A 8 7.06 -18.91 19.14
N GLU A 9 7.68 -19.42 20.20
CA GLU A 9 7.19 -19.38 21.56
C GLU A 9 7.28 -17.92 22.02
N PHE A 10 6.20 -17.17 21.75
CA PHE A 10 6.09 -15.80 22.23
C PHE A 10 6.10 -15.83 23.77
N GLN A 11 7.19 -15.36 24.36
CA GLN A 11 7.30 -15.28 25.81
C GLN A 11 6.37 -14.18 26.34
N ILE A 12 5.34 -14.57 27.09
CA ILE A 12 4.51 -13.63 27.84
C ILE A 12 5.35 -13.10 29.00
N LEU A 13 5.75 -11.83 28.91
CA LEU A 13 6.48 -11.14 29.98
C LEU A 13 5.53 -10.64 31.06
N ASN A 14 5.96 -10.74 32.32
CA ASN A 14 5.30 -10.09 33.44
C ASN A 14 5.60 -8.57 33.41
N ASP A 15 4.71 -7.74 33.95
CA ASP A 15 4.80 -6.28 33.93
C ASP A 15 6.19 -5.75 34.35
N GLY A 16 6.79 -6.34 35.38
CA GLY A 16 8.14 -5.95 35.83
C GLY A 16 9.26 -6.25 34.82
N LYS A 17 9.11 -7.30 34.01
CA LYS A 17 10.07 -7.63 32.94
C LYS A 17 9.86 -6.77 31.68
N ILE A 18 8.63 -6.34 31.42
CA ILE A 18 8.31 -5.43 30.31
C ILE A 18 9.03 -4.10 30.51
N VAL A 19 8.95 -3.54 31.72
CA VAL A 19 9.62 -2.26 32.04
C VAL A 19 11.14 -2.34 31.85
N ILE A 20 11.77 -3.45 32.23
CA ILE A 20 13.20 -3.66 32.07
C ILE A 20 13.56 -3.76 30.58
N SER A 21 12.78 -4.52 29.80
CA SER A 21 13.02 -4.70 28.37
C SER A 21 12.89 -3.40 27.57
N VAL A 22 11.91 -2.56 27.91
CA VAL A 22 11.71 -1.25 27.27
C VAL A 22 12.85 -0.28 27.62
N GLN A 23 13.36 -0.34 28.86
CA GLN A 23 14.49 0.50 29.27
C GLN A 23 15.79 0.08 28.56
N GLU A 24 16.06 -1.23 28.47
CA GLU A 24 17.23 -1.75 27.75
C GLU A 24 17.20 -1.43 26.25
N GLU A 25 16.02 -1.48 25.60
CA GLU A 25 15.85 -1.05 24.20
C GLU A 25 16.14 0.44 24.02
N SER A 26 15.72 1.27 24.98
CA SER A 26 15.93 2.72 24.95
C SER A 26 17.41 3.09 25.11
N ASP A 27 18.12 2.40 26.01
CA ASP A 27 19.56 2.62 26.26
C ASP A 27 20.44 2.15 25.08
N LEU A 28 19.96 1.20 24.27
CA LEU A 28 20.61 0.77 23.02
C LEU A 28 20.36 1.74 21.86
N ALA A 29 19.18 2.40 21.82
CA ALA A 29 18.82 3.35 20.78
C ALA A 29 19.56 4.69 20.88
N GLU A 30 19.99 5.12 22.08
CA GLU A 30 20.76 6.36 22.25
C GLU A 30 22.22 6.27 21.79
N ASN A 31 22.75 5.06 21.52
CA ASN A 31 24.16 4.86 21.13
C ASN A 31 24.40 4.60 19.65
N GLU A 32 23.36 4.48 18.81
CA GLU A 32 23.52 4.25 17.38
C GLU A 32 23.00 5.42 16.54
N THR A 33 23.96 6.28 16.17
CA THR A 33 24.06 6.93 14.85
C THR A 33 23.42 8.31 14.72
N ASP A 34 24.20 9.32 15.15
CA ASP A 34 24.43 10.54 14.36
C ASP A 34 24.82 10.18 12.91
N GLU A 35 24.37 11.00 11.96
CA GLU A 35 24.65 10.98 10.51
C GLU A 35 23.74 10.11 9.62
N ASP A 36 22.52 10.59 9.33
CA ASP A 36 21.97 10.68 7.96
C ASP A 36 20.56 11.32 7.92
N GLU A 37 20.38 12.47 8.57
CA GLU A 37 19.11 13.23 8.55
C GLU A 37 19.03 14.28 7.43
N ASP A 38 19.85 14.18 6.37
CA ASP A 38 19.90 15.18 5.29
C ASP A 38 19.63 14.63 3.89
N ASN A 39 18.96 13.47 3.76
CA ASN A 39 18.59 12.91 2.45
C ASN A 39 17.17 12.34 2.34
N ILE A 40 16.22 12.82 3.14
CA ILE A 40 14.80 12.39 3.06
C ILE A 40 13.87 13.52 2.55
N ASN A 41 14.39 14.73 2.29
CA ASN A 41 13.57 15.88 1.89
C ASN A 41 13.77 16.38 0.46
N ASN A 42 14.36 15.57 -0.43
CA ASN A 42 14.51 15.93 -1.84
C ASN A 42 13.80 14.97 -2.81
N VAL A 43 12.80 14.21 -2.34
CA VAL A 43 11.77 13.69 -3.24
C VAL A 43 10.88 14.88 -3.57
N SER A 44 11.15 15.52 -4.71
CA SER A 44 10.25 16.50 -5.32
C SER A 44 8.83 15.95 -5.19
N SER A 45 8.03 16.56 -4.32
CA SER A 45 6.65 16.17 -4.02
C SER A 45 5.75 16.59 -5.18
N LYS A 46 6.11 16.18 -6.38
CA LYS A 46 5.32 16.40 -7.57
C LYS A 46 4.24 15.35 -7.52
N ASP A 47 3.01 15.79 -7.29
CA ASP A 47 1.85 14.92 -7.39
C ASP A 47 1.93 14.16 -8.72
N PRO A 48 1.79 12.82 -8.71
CA PRO A 48 1.83 12.04 -9.93
C PRO A 48 0.77 12.57 -10.89
N SER A 49 1.10 12.66 -12.18
CA SER A 49 0.11 13.10 -13.15
C SER A 49 -1.06 12.11 -13.16
N ASN A 50 -2.24 12.56 -13.60
CA ASN A 50 -3.37 11.64 -13.76
C ASN A 50 -2.93 10.39 -14.56
N ALA A 51 -2.23 10.55 -15.68
CA ALA A 51 -1.76 9.42 -16.49
C ALA A 51 -0.90 8.43 -15.68
N ASP A 52 0.04 8.94 -14.88
CA ASP A 52 0.92 8.12 -14.04
C ASP A 52 0.12 7.36 -12.98
N THR A 53 -0.86 8.01 -12.35
CA THR A 53 -1.74 7.35 -11.37
C THR A 53 -2.60 6.24 -11.99
N PHE A 54 -3.06 6.40 -13.24
CA PHE A 54 -3.82 5.35 -13.94
C PHE A 54 -2.94 4.17 -14.33
N SER A 55 -1.73 4.44 -14.81
CA SER A 55 -0.76 3.38 -15.15
C SER A 55 -0.37 2.56 -13.90
N ALA A 56 -0.11 3.23 -12.78
CA ALA A 56 0.15 2.57 -11.51
C ALA A 56 -1.05 1.73 -11.04
N LEU A 57 -2.27 2.24 -11.18
CA LEU A 57 -3.48 1.49 -10.86
C LEU A 57 -3.67 0.25 -11.74
N GLU A 58 -3.39 0.35 -13.04
CA GLU A 58 -3.43 -0.80 -13.95
C GLU A 58 -2.42 -1.88 -13.52
N THR A 59 -1.21 -1.46 -13.15
CA THR A 59 -0.17 -2.36 -12.64
C THR A 59 -0.62 -3.10 -11.37
N VAL A 60 -1.29 -2.41 -10.45
CA VAL A 60 -1.83 -3.00 -9.21
C VAL A 60 -2.93 -4.02 -9.53
N VAL A 61 -3.80 -3.73 -10.51
CA VAL A 61 -4.85 -4.67 -10.94
C VAL A 61 -4.23 -5.92 -11.55
N GLU A 62 -3.27 -5.78 -12.46
CA GLU A 62 -2.56 -6.92 -13.06
C GLU A 62 -1.83 -7.76 -12.02
N TRP A 63 -1.18 -7.12 -11.05
CA TRP A 63 -0.55 -7.82 -9.93
C TRP A 63 -1.58 -8.59 -9.08
N TYR A 64 -2.72 -7.96 -8.79
CA TYR A 64 -3.78 -8.58 -7.98
C TYR A 64 -4.42 -9.79 -8.69
N GLU A 65 -4.50 -9.76 -10.02
CA GLU A 65 -4.97 -10.90 -10.84
C GLU A 65 -4.08 -12.14 -10.73
N GLN A 66 -2.78 -11.94 -10.52
CA GLN A 66 -1.80 -13.03 -10.45
C GLN A 66 -1.77 -13.71 -9.07
N GLN A 67 -2.42 -13.13 -8.06
CA GLN A 67 -2.43 -13.70 -6.71
C GLN A 67 -3.29 -14.96 -6.66
N SER A 68 -2.79 -16.02 -6.02
CA SER A 68 -3.51 -17.30 -5.89
C SER A 68 -4.82 -17.20 -5.10
N GLU A 69 -4.94 -16.17 -4.27
CA GLU A 69 -6.10 -15.89 -3.42
C GLU A 69 -7.05 -14.86 -4.05
N CYS A 70 -6.79 -14.45 -5.29
CA CYS A 70 -7.61 -13.45 -5.98
C CYS A 70 -9.08 -13.91 -6.07
N CYS A 71 -9.98 -13.15 -5.44
CA CYS A 71 -11.41 -13.42 -5.51
C CYS A 71 -11.99 -12.85 -6.81
N PRO A 72 -12.53 -13.68 -7.73
CA PRO A 72 -12.99 -13.18 -9.03
C PRO A 72 -14.08 -12.11 -8.94
N THR A 73 -14.96 -12.22 -7.93
CA THR A 73 -16.04 -11.25 -7.70
C THR A 73 -15.49 -9.88 -7.28
N GLN A 74 -14.48 -9.86 -6.40
CA GLN A 74 -13.84 -8.62 -5.96
C GLN A 74 -13.06 -7.98 -7.11
N LEU A 75 -12.34 -8.76 -7.90
CA LEU A 75 -11.65 -8.30 -9.09
C LEU A 75 -12.60 -7.68 -10.12
N LEU A 76 -13.74 -8.33 -10.40
CA LEU A 76 -14.77 -7.80 -11.30
C LEU A 76 -15.35 -6.47 -10.79
N LEU A 77 -15.59 -6.37 -9.49
CA LEU A 77 -16.05 -5.12 -8.87
C LEU A 77 -15.00 -4.00 -9.03
N LEU A 78 -13.73 -4.30 -8.77
CA LEU A 78 -12.62 -3.35 -8.93
C LEU A 78 -12.54 -2.84 -10.37
N LYS A 79 -12.53 -3.74 -11.36
CA LYS A 79 -12.53 -3.38 -12.79
C LYS A 79 -13.71 -2.48 -13.16
N ARG A 80 -14.90 -2.80 -12.66
CA ARG A 80 -16.11 -1.99 -12.91
C ARG A 80 -16.00 -0.58 -12.34
N ILE A 81 -15.39 -0.41 -11.17
CA ILE A 81 -15.15 0.90 -10.55
C ILE A 81 -14.19 1.72 -11.41
N ILE A 82 -13.09 1.11 -11.85
CA ILE A 82 -12.09 1.75 -12.72
C ILE A 82 -12.74 2.18 -14.04
N ASP A 83 -13.54 1.32 -14.66
CA ASP A 83 -14.28 1.63 -15.89
C ASP A 83 -15.26 2.81 -15.72
N HIS A 84 -15.95 2.89 -14.57
CA HIS A 84 -16.82 4.02 -14.27
C HIS A 84 -16.03 5.32 -14.16
N ALA A 85 -14.89 5.31 -13.48
CA ALA A 85 -14.02 6.48 -13.37
C ALA A 85 -13.50 6.90 -14.77
N ALA A 86 -13.08 5.96 -15.60
CA ALA A 86 -12.63 6.22 -16.97
C ALA A 86 -13.75 6.80 -17.85
N LYS A 87 -14.97 6.24 -17.78
CA LYS A 87 -16.16 6.78 -18.48
C LYS A 87 -16.46 8.21 -18.06
N LYS A 88 -16.47 8.48 -16.75
CA LYS A 88 -16.69 9.84 -16.21
C LYS A 88 -15.64 10.81 -16.74
N ARG A 89 -14.35 10.41 -16.76
CA ARG A 89 -13.28 11.24 -17.32
C ARG A 89 -13.52 11.56 -18.79
N ARG A 90 -13.89 10.58 -19.60
CA ARG A 90 -14.20 10.79 -21.04
C ARG A 90 -15.33 11.80 -21.22
N CYS A 91 -16.40 11.70 -20.42
CA CYS A 91 -17.48 12.69 -20.45
C CYS A 91 -17.07 14.09 -20.00
N THR A 92 -16.15 14.23 -19.04
CA THR A 92 -15.69 15.56 -18.59
C THR A 92 -14.69 16.20 -19.54
N MET A 93 -13.96 15.39 -20.30
CA MET A 93 -12.93 15.86 -21.24
C MET A 93 -13.53 16.26 -22.60
N VAL A 94 -14.63 15.62 -23.00
CA VAL A 94 -15.42 16.03 -24.15
C VAL A 94 -16.58 16.86 -23.61
N GLN A 95 -16.61 18.18 -23.80
CA GLN A 95 -17.84 18.97 -23.63
C GLN A 95 -18.85 18.53 -24.70
N GLY A 96 -19.40 17.33 -24.55
CA GLY A 96 -20.47 16.77 -25.35
C GLY A 96 -21.82 17.08 -24.71
N LYS A 97 -22.90 16.98 -25.49
CA LYS A 97 -24.25 17.17 -24.95
C LYS A 97 -24.49 16.12 -23.87
N ILE A 98 -25.26 16.48 -22.83
CA ILE A 98 -25.59 15.59 -21.71
C ILE A 98 -26.15 14.24 -22.18
N SER A 99 -26.83 14.22 -23.34
CA SER A 99 -27.32 13.00 -24.01
C SER A 99 -26.25 11.97 -24.34
N ASP A 100 -24.99 12.36 -24.47
CA ASP A 100 -23.90 11.49 -24.92
C ASP A 100 -23.18 10.81 -23.73
N CYS A 101 -23.54 11.18 -22.49
CA CYS A 101 -22.90 10.69 -21.27
C CYS A 101 -23.77 9.71 -20.44
N PHE A 102 -25.04 9.51 -20.81
CA PHE A 102 -25.96 8.60 -20.12
C PHE A 102 -26.65 7.66 -21.13
N PRO A 103 -26.61 6.33 -20.95
CA PRO A 103 -27.35 5.36 -21.77
C PRO A 103 -28.85 5.32 -21.44
#